data_AF-A0A3D0GZG5-F1
#
_entry.id   AF-A0A3D0GZG5-F1
#
_cell.length_a   1.000
_cell.length_b   1.000
_cell.length_c   1.000
_cell.angle_alpha   90.00
_cell.angle_beta   90.00
_cell.angle_gamma   90.00
#
_symmetry.space_group_name_H-M   'P 1'
#
loop_
_entity.id
_entity.type
_entity.pdbx_description
1 polymer ?
#
loop_
_entity_poly.entity_id
_entity_poly.type
_entity_poly.pdbx_seq_one_letter_code
_entity_poly.pdbx_strand_id
1 'polypeptide(L)'
;MRKNILLITGGILNVAIVIGSVMFMIVNFENLAYFDERNHSHSTMSFHARYQYWLEDKYGTREGVKIYRKYRDFTVWIIEHHINEMIFAVIVLMMLGGIWINKKLNKKMNKVFKVYLILCIILMLLTIFVAGPDYVDSIYDS
;
A
#
# COMPACT_ATOMS: atom_id res chain seq x y z
N MET A 1 -30.21 3.11 -21.38
CA MET A 1 -29.51 1.95 -20.76
C MET A 1 -27.99 2.05 -20.73
N ARG A 2 -27.28 2.13 -21.87
CA ARG A 2 -25.79 2.05 -21.91
C ARG A 2 -25.04 3.08 -21.05
N LYS A 3 -25.56 4.32 -20.95
CA LYS A 3 -24.97 5.38 -20.11
C LYS A 3 -25.11 5.11 -18.60
N ASN A 4 -26.23 4.53 -18.16
CA ASN A 4 -26.46 4.23 -16.74
C ASN A 4 -25.56 3.10 -16.25
N ILE A 5 -25.32 2.08 -17.11
CA ILE A 5 -24.37 1.01 -16.81
C ILE A 5 -22.96 1.57 -16.63
N LEU A 6 -22.49 2.40 -17.57
CA LEU A 6 -21.16 3.03 -17.48
C LEU A 6 -20.99 3.92 -16.24
N LEU A 7 -22.05 4.61 -15.80
CA LEU A 7 -22.03 5.41 -14.58
C LEU A 7 -21.87 4.55 -13.32
N ILE A 8 -22.63 3.46 -13.22
CA ILE A 8 -22.55 2.51 -12.10
C ILE A 8 -21.17 1.84 -12.08
N THR A 9 -20.71 1.33 -13.23
CA THR A 9 -19.39 0.70 -13.36
C THR A 9 -18.26 1.67 -13.00
N GLY A 10 -18.32 2.93 -13.44
CA GLY A 10 -17.32 3.94 -13.08
C GLY A 10 -17.30 4.25 -11.58
N GLY A 11 -18.46 4.30 -10.93
CA GLY A 11 -18.57 4.47 -9.48
C GLY A 11 -17.94 3.32 -8.70
N ILE A 12 -18.33 2.07 -9.03
CA ILE A 12 -17.80 0.86 -8.40
C ILE A 12 -16.28 0.76 -8.60
N LEU A 13 -15.79 1.04 -9.80
CA LEU A 13 -14.37 1.00 -10.11
C LEU A 13 -13.56 1.99 -9.27
N ASN A 14 -14.06 3.22 -9.07
CA ASN A 14 -13.39 4.21 -8.23
C ASN A 14 -13.31 3.75 -6.76
N VAL A 15 -14.39 3.18 -6.23
CA VAL A 15 -14.39 2.62 -4.86
C VAL A 15 -13.39 1.48 -4.75
N ALA A 16 -13.37 0.58 -5.74
CA ALA A 16 -12.44 -0.54 -5.76
C ALA A 16 -10.97 -0.09 -5.85
N ILE A 17 -10.66 0.98 -6.60
CA ILE A 17 -9.32 1.60 -6.63
C ILE A 17 -8.92 2.10 -5.25
N VAL A 18 -9.81 2.79 -4.54
CA VAL A 18 -9.53 3.33 -3.20
C VAL A 18 -9.28 2.19 -2.23
N ILE A 19 -10.17 1.19 -2.18
CA ILE A 19 -10.01 0.01 -1.31
C ILE A 19 -8.70 -0.72 -1.64
N GLY A 20 -8.41 -0.95 -2.92
CA GLY A 20 -7.18 -1.59 -3.37
C GLY A 20 -5.93 -0.83 -2.95
N SER A 21 -5.94 0.50 -3.08
CA SER A 21 -4.82 1.36 -2.69
C SER A 21 -4.59 1.33 -1.17
N VAL A 22 -5.67 1.34 -0.36
CA VAL A 22 -5.57 1.23 1.10
C VAL A 22 -5.03 -0.14 1.51
N MET A 23 -5.56 -1.23 0.93
CA MET A 23 -5.07 -2.57 1.20
C MET A 23 -3.61 -2.73 0.82
N PHE A 24 -3.19 -2.15 -0.31
CA PHE A 24 -1.79 -2.13 -0.72
C PHE A 24 -0.90 -1.46 0.33
N MET A 25 -1.29 -0.30 0.84
CA MET A 25 -0.53 0.41 1.88
C MET A 25 -0.46 -0.38 3.18
N ILE A 26 -1.56 -1.04 3.58
CA ILE A 26 -1.58 -1.90 4.77
C ILE A 26 -0.64 -3.07 4.60
N VAL A 27 -0.62 -3.73 3.44
CA VAL A 27 0.22 -4.92 3.23
C VAL A 27 1.73 -4.58 3.26
N ASN A 28 2.08 -3.38 2.79
CA ASN A 28 3.46 -2.93 2.69
C ASN A 28 3.84 -1.89 3.76
N PHE A 29 3.11 -1.87 4.87
CA PHE A 29 3.32 -0.93 5.96
C PHE A 29 4.68 -1.14 6.64
N GLU A 30 5.10 -2.39 6.85
CA GLU A 30 6.43 -2.70 7.42
C GLU A 30 7.55 -2.12 6.58
N ASN A 31 7.48 -2.23 5.26
CA ASN A 31 8.51 -1.69 4.37
C ASN A 31 8.70 -0.19 4.62
N LEU A 32 7.59 0.55 4.74
CA LEU A 32 7.60 1.98 5.02
C LEU A 32 8.09 2.28 6.45
N ALA A 33 7.66 1.49 7.42
CA ALA A 33 8.07 1.63 8.81
C ALA A 33 9.57 1.44 8.99
N TYR A 34 10.13 0.45 8.31
CA TYR A 34 11.55 0.14 8.33
C TYR A 34 12.38 1.15 7.54
N PHE A 35 11.92 1.54 6.35
CA PHE A 35 12.57 2.57 5.55
C PHE A 35 12.65 3.90 6.30
N ASP A 36 11.61 4.26 7.06
CA ASP A 36 11.62 5.44 7.93
C ASP A 36 12.66 5.32 9.06
N GLU A 37 12.73 4.15 9.72
CA GLU A 37 13.70 3.87 10.79
C GLU A 37 15.14 3.96 10.29
N ARG A 38 15.46 3.33 9.16
CA ARG A 38 16.81 3.33 8.59
C ARG A 38 17.30 4.73 8.24
N ASN A 39 16.40 5.62 7.84
CA ASN A 39 16.72 6.98 7.41
C ASN A 39 16.70 8.02 8.54
N HIS A 40 16.18 7.69 9.73
CA HIS A 40 16.15 8.62 10.88
C HIS A 40 16.99 8.10 12.05
N SER A 41 18.15 8.71 12.27
CA SER A 41 19.14 8.34 13.31
C SER A 41 18.81 8.85 14.73
N HIS A 42 17.61 9.36 15.00
CA HIS A 42 17.28 10.06 16.24
C HIS A 42 16.32 9.30 17.17
N SER A 43 16.56 9.51 18.49
CA SER A 43 15.98 8.86 19.69
C SER A 43 14.46 8.79 19.85
N THR A 44 13.68 9.19 18.86
CA THR A 44 12.24 8.94 18.84
C THR A 44 12.01 7.51 18.42
N MET A 45 11.28 6.75 19.23
CA MET A 45 10.89 5.38 18.91
C MET A 45 10.37 5.30 17.48
N SER A 46 11.01 4.47 16.65
CA SER A 46 10.69 4.32 15.23
C SER A 46 9.23 3.89 15.07
N PHE A 47 8.65 4.16 13.91
CA PHE A 47 7.29 3.74 13.62
C PHE A 47 7.12 2.22 13.74
N HIS A 48 8.14 1.48 13.33
CA HIS A 48 8.28 0.03 13.50
C HIS A 48 8.27 -0.39 14.97
N ALA A 49 9.14 0.19 15.80
CA ALA A 49 9.16 -0.09 17.23
C ALA A 49 7.81 0.22 17.87
N ARG A 50 7.17 1.36 17.54
CA ARG A 50 5.82 1.71 18.03
C ARG A 50 4.78 0.66 17.67
N TYR A 51 4.84 0.10 16.47
CA TYR A 51 3.92 -0.94 16.05
C TYR A 51 4.13 -2.24 16.84
N GLN A 52 5.37 -2.67 17.03
CA GLN A 52 5.68 -3.83 17.87
C GLN A 52 5.23 -3.62 19.32
N TYR A 53 5.58 -2.49 19.93
CA TYR A 53 5.17 -2.16 21.30
C TYR A 53 3.65 -2.10 21.45
N TRP A 54 2.94 -1.56 20.46
CA TRP A 54 1.47 -1.55 20.46
C TRP A 54 0.87 -2.95 20.43
N LEU A 55 1.46 -3.88 19.67
CA LEU A 55 1.04 -5.29 19.67
C LEU A 55 1.33 -5.97 21.00
N GLU A 56 2.49 -5.69 21.59
CA GLU A 56 2.86 -6.22 22.91
C GLU A 56 1.96 -5.70 24.03
N ASP A 57 1.61 -4.42 24.01
CA ASP A 57 0.68 -3.80 24.97
C ASP A 57 -0.73 -4.41 24.86
N LYS A 58 -1.22 -4.60 23.62
CA LYS A 58 -2.59 -5.07 23.38
C LYS A 58 -2.80 -6.57 23.57
N TYR A 59 -1.80 -7.38 23.23
CA TYR A 59 -1.92 -8.85 23.23
C TYR A 59 -1.00 -9.54 24.25
N GLY A 60 -0.15 -8.79 24.95
CA GLY A 60 0.91 -9.31 25.82
C GLY A 60 2.19 -9.63 25.06
N THR A 61 3.34 -9.47 25.69
CA THR A 61 4.67 -9.56 25.05
C THR A 61 4.84 -10.80 24.17
N ARG A 62 4.49 -12.00 24.66
CA ARG A 62 4.67 -13.25 23.92
C ARG A 62 3.81 -13.35 22.66
N GLU A 63 2.51 -13.01 22.77
CA GLU A 63 1.59 -13.07 21.62
C GLU A 63 1.79 -11.90 20.67
N GLY A 64 2.08 -10.70 21.18
CA GLY A 64 2.41 -9.52 20.39
C GLY A 64 3.62 -9.77 19.47
N VAL A 65 4.72 -10.28 20.01
CA VAL A 65 5.92 -10.66 19.22
C VAL A 65 5.59 -11.73 18.17
N LYS A 66 4.73 -12.70 18.51
CA LYS A 66 4.33 -13.76 17.58
C LYS A 66 3.47 -13.23 16.43
N ILE A 67 2.51 -12.36 16.72
CA ILE A 67 1.67 -11.69 15.70
C ILE A 67 2.56 -10.85 14.78
N TYR A 68 3.45 -10.06 15.38
CA TYR A 68 4.40 -9.22 14.66
C TYR A 68 5.27 -10.04 13.70
N ARG A 69 5.92 -11.11 14.19
CA ARG A 69 6.73 -12.01 13.33
C ARG A 69 5.91 -12.61 12.20
N LYS A 70 4.69 -13.08 12.47
CA LYS A 70 3.82 -13.65 11.43
C LYS A 70 3.49 -12.63 10.33
N TYR A 71 3.25 -11.39 10.71
CA TYR A 71 2.99 -10.30 9.77
C TYR A 71 4.24 -9.94 8.97
N ARG A 72 5.39 -9.81 9.64
CA ARG A 72 6.70 -9.60 9.03
C ARG A 72 7.03 -10.67 7.99
N ASP A 73 6.91 -11.95 8.35
CA ASP A 73 7.19 -13.09 7.47
C ASP A 73 6.23 -13.10 6.25
N PHE A 74 4.96 -12.72 6.44
CA PHE A 74 4.00 -12.55 5.36
C PHE A 74 4.40 -11.41 4.41
N THR A 75 4.86 -10.27 4.93
CA THR A 75 5.33 -9.14 4.11
C THR A 75 6.57 -9.52 3.29
N VAL A 76 7.55 -10.21 3.90
CA VAL A 76 8.74 -10.72 3.16
C VAL A 76 8.31 -11.64 2.03
N TRP A 77 7.44 -12.62 2.32
CA TRP A 77 6.93 -13.54 1.32
C TRP A 77 6.26 -12.83 0.13
N ILE A 78 5.46 -11.78 0.40
CA ILE A 78 4.82 -10.96 -0.66
C ILE A 78 5.84 -10.27 -1.55
N ILE A 79 6.92 -9.74 -0.98
CA ILE A 79 7.96 -9.02 -1.74
C ILE A 79 8.74 -10.02 -2.59
N GLU A 80 9.21 -11.12 -1.99
CA GLU A 80 9.99 -12.16 -2.69
C GLU A 80 9.21 -12.81 -3.84
N HIS A 81 7.89 -12.92 -3.71
CA HIS A 81 7.02 -13.48 -4.76
C HIS A 81 6.47 -12.40 -5.71
N HIS A 82 6.96 -11.16 -5.63
CA HIS A 82 6.52 -10.03 -6.45
C HIS A 82 5.00 -9.78 -6.41
N ILE A 83 4.33 -10.15 -5.31
CA ILE A 83 2.87 -10.03 -5.17
C ILE A 83 2.47 -8.56 -5.02
N ASN A 84 3.28 -7.75 -4.34
CA ASN A 84 3.09 -6.30 -4.28
C ASN A 84 3.15 -5.64 -5.68
N GLU A 85 4.09 -6.04 -6.53
CA GLU A 85 4.20 -5.59 -7.92
C GLU A 85 2.95 -5.96 -8.73
N MET A 86 2.48 -7.20 -8.60
CA MET A 86 1.24 -7.65 -9.26
C MET A 86 0.02 -6.85 -8.81
N ILE A 87 -0.14 -6.61 -7.50
CA ILE A 87 -1.24 -5.81 -6.95
C ILE A 87 -1.16 -4.37 -7.48
N PHE A 88 0.03 -3.77 -7.50
CA PHE A 88 0.23 -2.43 -8.05
C PHE A 88 -0.15 -2.36 -9.53
N ALA A 89 0.27 -3.32 -10.36
CA ALA A 89 -0.11 -3.38 -11.76
C ALA A 89 -1.64 -3.44 -11.94
N VAL A 90 -2.34 -4.25 -11.15
CA VAL A 90 -3.81 -4.34 -11.15
C VAL A 90 -4.44 -3.00 -10.80
N ILE A 91 -3.97 -2.33 -9.73
CA ILE A 91 -4.49 -1.02 -9.31
C ILE A 91 -4.27 0.03 -10.40
N VAL A 92 -3.09 0.06 -11.02
CA VAL A 92 -2.78 0.99 -12.12
C VAL A 92 -3.70 0.74 -13.31
N LEU A 93 -3.92 -0.51 -13.71
CA LEU A 93 -4.85 -0.85 -14.79
C LEU A 93 -6.29 -0.41 -14.45
N MET A 94 -6.73 -0.57 -13.21
CA MET A 94 -8.02 -0.09 -12.75
C MET A 94 -8.11 1.44 -12.83
N MET A 95 -7.07 2.16 -12.41
CA MET A 95 -6.99 3.63 -12.50
C MET A 95 -7.08 4.10 -13.96
N LEU A 96 -6.35 3.48 -14.87
CA LEU A 96 -6.41 3.77 -16.30
C LEU A 96 -7.82 3.48 -16.87
N GLY A 97 -8.44 2.37 -16.46
CA GLY A 97 -9.82 2.06 -16.78
C GLY A 97 -10.80 3.13 -16.30
N GLY A 98 -10.64 3.62 -15.08
CA GLY A 98 -11.46 4.70 -14.50
C GLY A 98 -11.34 6.01 -15.27
N ILE A 99 -10.11 6.37 -15.67
CA ILE A 99 -9.85 7.54 -16.52
C ILE A 99 -10.54 7.37 -17.88
N TRP A 100 -10.44 6.19 -18.49
CA TRP A 100 -11.05 5.89 -19.78
C TRP A 100 -12.58 5.98 -19.74
N ILE A 101 -13.22 5.40 -18.71
CA ILE A 101 -14.68 5.50 -18.51
C ILE A 101 -15.12 6.95 -18.36
N ASN A 102 -14.40 7.74 -17.55
CA ASN A 102 -14.71 9.16 -17.35
C ASN A 102 -14.60 9.97 -18.66
N LYS A 103 -13.57 9.70 -19.47
CA LYS A 103 -13.41 10.32 -20.80
C LYS A 103 -14.58 9.96 -21.72
N LYS A 104 -14.99 8.69 -21.75
CA LYS A 104 -16.12 8.21 -22.56
C LYS A 104 -17.47 8.81 -22.15
N LEU A 105 -17.62 9.15 -20.88
CA LEU A 105 -18.81 9.82 -20.33
C LEU A 105 -18.78 11.35 -20.51
N ASN A 106 -17.73 11.92 -21.12
CA ASN A 106 -17.48 13.37 -21.18
C ASN A 106 -17.56 14.06 -19.81
N LYS A 107 -17.24 13.32 -18.73
CA LYS A 107 -17.19 13.88 -17.38
C LYS A 107 -15.79 14.42 -17.12
N LYS A 108 -15.71 15.68 -16.70
CA LYS A 108 -14.47 16.20 -16.12
C LYS A 108 -14.19 15.47 -14.82
N MET A 109 -13.06 14.77 -14.76
CA MET A 109 -12.56 14.23 -13.50
C MET A 109 -12.21 15.38 -12.55
N ASN A 110 -12.60 15.24 -11.28
CA ASN A 110 -12.26 16.18 -10.23
C ASN A 110 -10.72 16.31 -10.11
N LYS A 111 -10.21 17.54 -10.05
CA LYS A 111 -8.78 17.84 -9.90
C LYS A 111 -8.20 17.19 -8.64
N VAL A 112 -8.95 17.21 -7.53
CA VAL A 112 -8.54 16.58 -6.26
C VAL A 112 -8.35 15.08 -6.43
N PHE A 113 -9.29 14.41 -7.11
CA PHE A 113 -9.20 12.97 -7.37
C PHE A 113 -8.00 12.63 -8.25
N LYS A 114 -7.66 13.46 -9.25
CA LYS A 114 -6.46 13.25 -10.06
C LYS A 114 -5.17 13.35 -9.23
N VAL A 115 -5.08 14.37 -8.38
CA VAL A 115 -3.92 14.56 -7.49
C VAL A 115 -3.78 13.36 -6.55
N TYR A 116 -4.90 12.91 -5.97
CA TYR A 116 -4.93 11.70 -5.14
C TYR A 116 -4.37 10.47 -5.89
N LEU A 117 -4.81 10.21 -7.12
CA LEU A 117 -4.32 9.07 -7.91
C LEU A 117 -2.81 9.15 -8.17
N ILE A 118 -2.30 10.34 -8.51
CA ILE A 118 -0.87 10.56 -8.77
C ILE A 118 -0.07 10.31 -7.49
N LEU A 119 -0.52 10.86 -6.35
CA LEU A 119 0.14 10.65 -5.06
C LEU A 119 0.14 9.16 -4.66
N CYS A 120 -0.97 8.46 -4.85
CA CYS A 120 -1.04 7.01 -4.61
C CYS A 120 -0.02 6.25 -5.47
N ILE A 121 0.07 6.54 -6.78
CA ILE A 121 1.04 5.88 -7.65
C ILE A 121 2.47 6.14 -7.17
N ILE A 122 2.82 7.39 -6.84
CA ILE A 122 4.16 7.73 -6.35
C ILE A 122 4.47 6.98 -5.05
N LEU A 123 3.55 6.96 -4.09
CA LEU A 123 3.72 6.25 -2.83
C LEU A 123 3.91 4.74 -3.06
N MET A 124 3.06 4.12 -3.89
CA MET A 124 3.19 2.69 -4.19
C MET A 124 4.51 2.36 -4.89
N LEU A 125 4.99 3.22 -5.81
CA LEU A 125 6.29 3.05 -6.46
C LEU A 125 7.45 3.14 -5.45
N LEU A 126 7.42 4.11 -4.53
CA LEU A 126 8.41 4.21 -3.45
C LEU A 126 8.39 2.96 -2.57
N THR A 127 7.21 2.49 -2.21
CA THR A 127 7.05 1.29 -1.39
C THR A 127 7.60 0.02 -2.06
N ILE A 128 7.39 -0.14 -3.38
CA ILE A 128 7.80 -1.35 -4.11
C ILE A 128 9.27 -1.32 -4.45
N PHE A 129 9.75 -0.23 -5.05
CA PHE A 129 11.07 -0.20 -5.68
C PHE A 129 12.16 0.38 -4.80
N VAL A 130 11.80 1.00 -3.68
CA VAL A 130 12.77 1.57 -2.74
C VAL A 130 12.65 0.85 -1.39
N ALA A 131 11.51 0.99 -0.72
CA ALA A 131 11.33 0.46 0.63
C ALA A 131 11.29 -1.08 0.68
N GLY A 132 10.73 -1.74 -0.34
CA GLY A 132 10.63 -3.20 -0.42
C GLY A 132 12.00 -3.90 -0.45
N PRO A 133 12.85 -3.61 -1.45
CA PRO A 133 14.21 -4.15 -1.52
C PRO A 133 15.02 -3.83 -0.27
N ASP A 134 14.99 -2.57 0.19
CA ASP A 134 15.70 -2.11 1.39
C ASP A 134 15.32 -2.92 2.63
N TYR A 135 14.03 -3.21 2.79
CA TYR A 135 13.51 -4.03 3.88
C TYR A 135 13.95 -5.50 3.78
N VAL A 136 13.91 -6.10 2.60
CA VAL A 136 14.34 -7.49 2.42
C VAL A 136 15.84 -7.64 2.68
N ASP A 137 16.67 -6.78 2.09
CA ASP A 137 18.12 -6.80 2.28
C ASP A 137 18.47 -6.67 3.77
N SER A 138 17.77 -5.79 4.49
CA SER A 138 18.01 -5.56 5.91
C SER A 138 17.69 -6.74 6.84
N ILE A 139 16.74 -7.60 6.45
CA ILE A 139 16.36 -8.79 7.23
C ILE A 139 17.38 -9.92 7.02
N TYR A 140 17.99 -9.99 5.83
CA TYR A 140 18.96 -11.03 5.49
C TYR A 140 20.40 -10.67 5.86
N ASP A 141 20.71 -9.37 5.97
CA ASP A 141 22.02 -8.87 6.44
C ASP A 141 22.14 -8.79 7.98
N SER A 142 21.03 -9.01 8.72
CA SER A 142 20.95 -8.98 10.20
C SER A 142 20.99 -10.36 10.85
#